data_AF-A0A099SBQ8-F1
#
_entry.id   AF-A0A099SBQ8-F1
#
_cell.length_a   1.000
_cell.length_b   1.000
_cell.length_c   1.000
_cell.angle_alpha   90.00
_cell.angle_beta   90.00
_cell.angle_gamma   90.00
#
_symmetry.space_group_name_H-M   'P 1'
#
loop_
_entity.id
_entity.type
_entity.pdbx_description
1 polymer ?
#
loop_
_entity_poly.entity_id
_entity_poly.type
_entity_poly.pdbx_seq_one_letter_code
_entity_poly.pdbx_strand_id
1 'polypeptide(L)'
;MKIKVLLSTLALSLTLLAGCGSRPAEQTATKPETKTETKAPAEKVDTVTTASIVDKAEAFEKAISKDGTWIIATLNDLTIDKDLVLEGEFKNGKKDKDGKDAIQRKIALYTQDDKHVVTARFTLTAPKLTIKSPQARIQSGTFKGDVYVETKDFQLVDAKIEGNVYFASEEAKAGFKMDEKSSITGKQEVKK
;
A
#
# COMPACT_ATOMS: atom_id res chain seq x y z
N MET A 1 -13.48 16.28 -43.63
CA MET A 1 -13.74 17.72 -43.77
C MET A 1 -15.20 18.02 -43.42
N LYS A 2 -15.44 18.79 -42.36
CA LYS A 2 -16.38 19.92 -42.27
C LYS A 2 -16.42 20.37 -40.81
N ILE A 3 -15.72 21.47 -40.58
CA ILE A 3 -15.60 22.27 -39.35
C ILE A 3 -16.96 22.90 -39.02
N LYS A 4 -17.30 22.95 -37.72
CA LYS A 4 -18.07 24.05 -37.11
C LYS A 4 -17.57 24.24 -35.67
N VAL A 5 -16.57 25.10 -35.53
CA VAL A 5 -16.13 25.69 -34.25
C VAL A 5 -16.92 26.98 -34.09
N LEU A 6 -17.53 27.20 -32.94
CA LEU A 6 -18.24 28.45 -32.61
C LEU A 6 -17.56 29.12 -31.40
N LEU A 7 -17.24 30.40 -31.60
CA LEU A 7 -16.73 31.45 -30.69
C LEU A 7 -17.36 31.42 -29.28
N SER A 8 -16.59 31.54 -28.19
CA SER A 8 -15.97 32.75 -27.60
C SER A 8 -16.98 33.72 -26.96
N THR A 9 -17.01 33.75 -25.63
CA THR A 9 -17.40 34.93 -24.83
C THR A 9 -16.51 35.03 -23.58
N LEU A 10 -15.63 36.01 -23.63
CA LEU A 10 -14.82 36.55 -22.53
C LEU A 10 -15.65 37.65 -21.85
N ALA A 11 -15.91 37.53 -20.55
CA ALA A 11 -16.52 38.59 -19.74
C ALA A 11 -15.52 39.05 -18.67
N LEU A 12 -14.97 40.23 -18.91
CA LEU A 12 -14.08 41.00 -18.05
C LEU A 12 -14.95 42.00 -17.27
N SER A 13 -14.95 41.97 -15.94
CA SER A 13 -15.55 43.03 -15.12
C SER A 13 -14.47 43.67 -14.23
N LEU A 14 -14.04 44.85 -14.69
CA LEU A 14 -13.24 45.83 -13.99
C LEU A 14 -14.18 46.73 -13.16
N THR A 15 -13.90 46.94 -11.87
CA THR A 15 -14.40 48.11 -11.15
C THR A 15 -13.23 48.86 -10.51
N LEU A 16 -13.08 50.13 -10.90
CA LEU A 16 -12.08 51.08 -10.41
C LEU A 16 -12.69 52.04 -9.36
N LEU A 17 -11.89 52.27 -8.32
CA LEU A 17 -11.51 53.50 -7.61
C LEU A 17 -12.54 54.53 -7.08
N ALA A 18 -12.36 54.83 -5.78
CA ALA A 18 -12.05 56.16 -5.19
C ALA A 18 -11.55 55.90 -3.74
N GLY A 19 -10.59 56.56 -3.09
CA GLY A 19 -9.84 57.80 -3.33
C GLY A 19 -9.66 58.57 -2.00
N CYS A 20 -8.46 58.49 -1.39
CA CYS A 20 -7.76 59.34 -0.41
C CYS A 20 -8.46 60.01 0.82
N GLY A 21 -7.84 59.83 2.00
CA GLY A 21 -7.89 60.73 3.16
C GLY A 21 -6.75 60.44 4.15
N SER A 22 -5.97 61.46 4.52
CA SER A 22 -4.61 61.41 5.11
C SER A 22 -4.57 61.45 6.65
N ARG A 23 -3.62 60.73 7.29
CA ARG A 23 -2.74 61.21 8.40
C ARG A 23 -1.79 60.11 8.92
N PRO A 24 -0.49 60.40 9.15
CA PRO A 24 0.43 59.48 9.83
C PRO A 24 0.47 59.75 11.34
N ALA A 25 0.61 58.71 12.14
CA ALA A 25 1.04 58.79 13.53
C ALA A 25 2.19 57.82 13.77
N GLU A 26 3.26 58.38 14.33
CA GLU A 26 4.54 57.76 14.62
C GLU A 26 4.49 56.69 15.72
N GLN A 27 5.54 55.86 15.63
CA GLN A 27 6.06 54.87 16.55
C GLN A 27 5.95 55.20 18.05
N THR A 28 5.71 54.18 18.86
CA THR A 28 6.40 54.04 20.15
C THR A 28 6.75 52.57 20.39
N ALA A 29 7.99 52.34 20.80
CA ALA A 29 8.66 51.07 20.93
C ALA A 29 8.34 50.34 22.25
N THR A 30 8.36 49.00 22.21
CA THR A 30 8.89 48.16 23.31
C THR A 30 9.28 46.77 22.80
N LYS A 31 10.48 46.32 23.21
CA LYS A 31 11.13 45.03 22.93
C LYS A 31 10.80 44.01 24.08
N PRO A 32 11.32 42.78 24.08
CA PRO A 32 10.64 41.50 23.84
C PRO A 32 10.37 40.67 25.13
N GLU A 33 9.30 39.86 25.16
CA GLU A 33 9.16 38.79 26.15
C GLU A 33 9.51 37.43 25.53
N THR A 34 10.62 36.87 26.02
CA THR A 34 11.02 35.48 25.85
C THR A 34 10.09 34.59 26.66
N LYS A 35 9.25 33.78 25.99
CA LYS A 35 8.60 32.62 26.61
C LYS A 35 9.40 31.36 26.28
N THR A 36 10.03 30.83 27.32
CA THR A 36 10.59 29.49 27.38
C THR A 36 9.43 28.49 27.36
N GLU A 37 9.26 27.76 26.26
CA GLU A 37 8.32 26.65 26.18
C GLU A 37 9.02 25.34 26.58
N THR A 38 8.60 24.82 27.73
CA THR A 38 8.96 23.52 28.28
C THR A 38 8.52 22.41 27.31
N LYS A 39 9.50 21.61 26.86
CA LYS A 39 9.31 20.44 25.99
C LYS A 39 8.51 19.36 26.74
N ALA A 40 7.22 19.25 26.46
CA ALA A 40 6.40 18.12 26.87
C ALA A 40 6.89 16.83 26.15
N PRO A 41 6.82 15.64 26.78
CA PRO A 41 7.16 14.38 26.14
C PRO A 41 6.24 14.17 24.94
N ALA A 42 6.81 13.80 23.78
CA ALA A 42 6.04 13.42 22.61
C ALA A 42 5.15 12.21 22.95
N GLU A 43 3.86 12.46 23.14
CA GLU A 43 2.85 11.41 23.16
C GLU A 43 2.95 10.66 21.82
N LYS A 44 3.11 9.34 21.91
CA LYS A 44 3.01 8.49 20.73
C LYS A 44 1.56 8.59 20.28
N VAL A 45 1.32 9.36 19.23
CA VAL A 45 0.03 9.39 18.55
C VAL A 45 -0.23 7.97 18.04
N ASP A 46 -1.13 7.25 18.71
CA ASP A 46 -1.62 5.95 18.25
C ASP A 46 -2.32 6.22 16.91
N THR A 47 -1.58 5.96 15.83
CA THR A 47 -2.06 6.19 14.48
C THR A 47 -3.09 5.10 14.22
N VAL A 48 -4.36 5.48 14.11
CA VAL A 48 -5.44 4.55 13.77
C VAL A 48 -5.19 4.07 12.34
N THR A 49 -4.64 2.87 12.19
CA THR A 49 -4.47 2.27 10.87
C THR A 49 -5.82 1.74 10.39
N THR A 50 -6.17 2.01 9.13
CA THR A 50 -7.36 1.42 8.49
C THR A 50 -7.21 -0.11 8.48
N ALA A 51 -8.29 -0.89 8.47
CA ALA A 51 -8.24 -2.36 8.59
C ALA A 51 -7.28 -3.09 7.62
N SER A 52 -6.97 -2.48 6.47
CA SER A 52 -6.04 -2.99 5.46
C SER A 52 -4.61 -2.43 5.55
N ILE A 53 -4.35 -1.45 6.41
CA ILE A 53 -3.03 -0.88 6.69
C ILE A 53 -2.60 -1.42 8.05
N VAL A 54 -1.43 -2.06 8.12
CA VAL A 54 -1.00 -2.78 9.31
C VAL A 54 0.45 -2.44 9.66
N ASP A 55 0.68 -2.17 10.95
CA ASP A 55 1.99 -1.83 11.52
C ASP A 55 2.40 -2.77 12.67
N LYS A 56 1.48 -3.65 13.09
CA LYS A 56 1.63 -4.62 14.18
C LYS A 56 1.32 -6.04 13.70
N ALA A 57 1.98 -7.03 14.30
CA ALA A 57 1.83 -8.44 13.97
C ALA A 57 0.38 -8.94 14.10
N GLU A 58 -0.31 -8.58 15.19
CA GLU A 58 -1.68 -9.04 15.45
C GLU A 58 -2.68 -8.46 14.44
N ALA A 59 -2.44 -7.24 13.96
CA ALA A 59 -3.25 -6.62 12.92
C ALA A 59 -3.02 -7.32 11.57
N PHE A 60 -1.75 -7.62 11.25
CA PHE A 60 -1.39 -8.37 10.05
C PHE A 60 -2.07 -9.75 10.03
N GLU A 61 -1.98 -10.50 11.12
CA GLU A 61 -2.58 -11.84 11.25
C GLU A 61 -4.09 -11.84 11.06
N LYS A 62 -4.79 -10.85 11.62
CA LYS A 62 -6.23 -10.67 11.39
C LYS A 62 -6.52 -10.37 9.92
N ALA A 63 -5.75 -9.48 9.29
CA ALA A 63 -5.96 -9.04 7.92
C ALA A 63 -5.69 -10.15 6.87
N ILE A 64 -4.73 -11.05 7.11
CA ILE A 64 -4.41 -12.18 6.20
C ILE A 64 -5.36 -13.38 6.33
N SER A 65 -6.19 -13.40 7.38
CA SER A 65 -7.15 -14.48 7.61
C SER A 65 -8.27 -14.47 6.57
N LYS A 66 -9.06 -15.56 6.55
CA LYS A 66 -10.26 -15.71 5.71
C LYS A 66 -11.31 -14.60 5.92
N ASP A 67 -11.32 -13.98 7.09
CA ASP A 67 -12.27 -12.92 7.49
C ASP A 67 -11.64 -11.51 7.38
N GLY A 68 -10.46 -11.42 6.77
CA GLY A 68 -9.66 -10.19 6.68
C GLY A 68 -10.02 -9.27 5.52
N THR A 69 -9.01 -8.68 4.86
CA THR A 69 -9.21 -7.62 3.85
C THR A 69 -8.50 -7.92 2.54
N TRP A 70 -9.13 -7.66 1.39
CA TRP A 70 -8.55 -7.97 0.06
C TRP A 70 -7.10 -7.48 -0.15
N ILE A 71 -6.71 -6.37 0.50
CA ILE A 71 -5.35 -5.84 0.57
C ILE A 71 -4.86 -5.76 2.02
N ILE A 72 -3.60 -6.14 2.24
CA ILE A 72 -2.88 -6.03 3.51
C ILE A 72 -1.58 -5.26 3.22
N ALA A 73 -1.52 -4.00 3.63
CA ALA A 73 -0.41 -3.08 3.36
C ALA A 73 0.39 -2.79 4.63
N THR A 74 1.68 -3.15 4.65
CA THR A 74 2.54 -2.91 5.81
C THR A 74 3.17 -1.52 5.77
N LEU A 75 3.38 -0.92 6.95
CA LEU A 75 4.07 0.37 7.08
C LEU A 75 5.52 0.27 7.57
N ASN A 76 5.95 -0.94 7.94
CA ASN A 76 7.24 -1.26 8.52
C ASN A 76 7.53 -2.75 8.36
N ASP A 77 8.76 -3.13 8.71
CA ASP A 77 9.12 -4.54 8.85
C ASP A 77 8.32 -5.20 9.97
N LEU A 78 7.90 -6.44 9.74
CA LEU A 78 7.16 -7.26 10.69
C LEU A 78 7.87 -8.59 10.89
N THR A 79 7.95 -9.05 12.13
CA THR A 79 8.40 -10.40 12.47
C THR A 79 7.27 -11.11 13.20
N ILE A 80 6.91 -12.29 12.72
CA ILE A 80 5.82 -13.11 13.25
C ILE A 80 6.35 -14.53 13.45
N ASP A 81 6.41 -14.98 14.70
CA ASP A 81 7.04 -16.27 15.07
C ASP A 81 6.15 -17.49 14.82
N LYS A 82 5.11 -17.35 14.00
CA LYS A 82 4.17 -18.43 13.67
C LYS A 82 3.92 -18.53 12.18
N ASP A 83 3.48 -19.72 11.79
CA ASP A 83 3.04 -19.99 10.43
C ASP A 83 1.86 -19.08 10.06
N LEU A 84 1.95 -18.52 8.85
CA LEU A 84 0.92 -17.65 8.27
C LEU A 84 0.14 -18.41 7.21
N VAL A 85 -1.16 -18.12 7.12
CA VAL A 85 -2.03 -18.66 6.06
C VAL A 85 -2.77 -17.49 5.42
N LEU A 86 -2.51 -17.26 4.14
CA LEU A 86 -3.27 -16.30 3.33
C LEU A 86 -4.48 -17.02 2.74
N GLU A 87 -5.64 -16.81 3.37
CA GLU A 87 -6.89 -17.49 3.03
C GLU A 87 -8.02 -16.49 2.74
N GLY A 88 -9.08 -16.97 2.09
CA GLY A 88 -10.28 -16.24 1.74
C GLY A 88 -10.29 -15.78 0.28
N GLU A 89 -11.48 -15.51 -0.24
CA GLU A 89 -11.72 -14.96 -1.57
C GLU A 89 -12.31 -13.57 -1.42
N PHE A 90 -11.67 -12.57 -2.04
CA PHE A 90 -12.04 -11.17 -1.86
C PHE A 90 -12.20 -10.44 -3.19
N LYS A 91 -13.19 -9.54 -3.23
CA LYS A 91 -13.40 -8.60 -4.33
C LYS A 91 -12.64 -7.30 -4.04
N ASN A 92 -12.04 -6.70 -5.06
CA ASN A 92 -11.35 -5.40 -4.93
C ASN A 92 -12.23 -4.19 -5.29
N GLY A 93 -13.53 -4.39 -5.47
CA GLY A 93 -14.49 -3.34 -5.85
C GLY A 93 -14.44 -2.92 -7.33
N LYS A 94 -13.61 -3.56 -8.16
CA LYS A 94 -13.54 -3.33 -9.62
C LYS A 94 -14.24 -4.44 -10.38
N LYS A 95 -14.58 -4.17 -11.65
CA LYS A 95 -15.04 -5.18 -12.60
C LYS A 95 -13.87 -5.74 -13.41
N ASP A 96 -13.92 -7.03 -13.72
CA ASP A 96 -13.02 -7.65 -14.68
C ASP A 96 -13.41 -7.33 -16.13
N LYS A 97 -12.63 -7.86 -17.09
CA LYS A 97 -12.85 -7.68 -18.53
C LYS A 97 -14.21 -8.20 -19.03
N ASP A 98 -14.84 -9.10 -18.28
CA ASP A 98 -16.12 -9.73 -18.63
C ASP A 98 -17.28 -9.10 -17.81
N GLY A 99 -17.02 -8.02 -17.06
CA GLY A 99 -18.02 -7.29 -16.27
C GLY A 99 -18.37 -7.91 -14.92
N LYS A 100 -17.66 -8.97 -14.49
CA LYS A 100 -17.86 -9.62 -13.17
C LYS A 100 -17.01 -8.94 -12.11
N ASP A 101 -17.33 -9.15 -10.83
CA ASP A 101 -16.52 -8.60 -9.75
C ASP A 101 -15.12 -9.22 -9.77
N ALA A 102 -14.10 -8.37 -9.82
CA ALA A 102 -12.71 -8.83 -9.88
C ALA A 102 -12.25 -9.35 -8.51
N ILE A 103 -11.83 -10.61 -8.50
CA ILE A 103 -11.20 -11.24 -7.34
C ILE A 103 -9.73 -10.83 -7.28
N GLN A 104 -9.27 -10.48 -6.08
CA GLN A 104 -7.88 -10.12 -5.83
C GLN A 104 -7.52 -10.27 -4.37
N ARG A 105 -6.33 -10.81 -4.10
CA ARG A 105 -5.70 -10.79 -2.79
C ARG A 105 -4.29 -10.21 -2.89
N LYS A 106 -3.92 -9.28 -2.00
CA LYS A 106 -2.61 -8.62 -2.03
C LYS A 106 -2.00 -8.50 -0.64
N ILE A 107 -0.76 -8.98 -0.50
CA ILE A 107 0.17 -8.57 0.55
C ILE A 107 1.09 -7.49 -0.06
N ALA A 108 0.92 -6.25 0.36
CA ALA A 108 1.69 -5.09 -0.07
C ALA A 108 2.75 -4.76 0.99
N LEU A 109 4.01 -5.08 0.71
CA LEU A 109 5.12 -4.86 1.63
C LEU A 109 5.82 -3.52 1.34
N TYR A 110 5.04 -2.47 1.09
CA TYR A 110 5.56 -1.20 0.60
C TYR A 110 4.63 -0.02 0.88
N THR A 111 5.20 1.18 0.91
CA THR A 111 4.46 2.45 0.79
C THR A 111 4.67 3.04 -0.60
N GLN A 112 3.75 3.91 -1.01
CA GLN A 112 3.84 4.64 -2.26
C GLN A 112 3.34 6.07 -2.09
N ASP A 113 3.71 6.96 -3.01
CA ASP A 113 3.16 8.31 -3.11
C ASP A 113 1.85 8.35 -3.93
N ASP A 114 1.29 9.55 -4.08
CA ASP A 114 0.06 9.80 -4.85
C ASP A 114 0.20 9.51 -6.35
N LYS A 115 1.44 9.37 -6.85
CA LYS A 115 1.75 9.00 -8.24
C LYS A 115 1.99 7.48 -8.40
N HIS A 116 1.73 6.70 -7.34
CA HIS A 116 1.98 5.26 -7.29
C HIS A 116 3.45 4.87 -7.43
N VAL A 117 4.36 5.77 -7.09
CA VAL A 117 5.79 5.47 -7.01
C VAL A 117 6.06 4.84 -5.65
N VAL A 118 6.72 3.68 -5.64
CA VAL A 118 7.13 3.03 -4.39
C VAL A 118 8.12 3.92 -3.63
N THR A 119 7.82 4.24 -2.38
CA THR A 119 8.62 5.12 -1.52
C THR A 119 9.38 4.37 -0.44
N ALA A 120 8.92 3.18 -0.02
CA ALA A 120 9.62 2.30 0.90
C ALA A 120 9.26 0.84 0.63
N ARG A 121 10.13 -0.08 1.06
CA ARG A 121 9.95 -1.53 0.96
C ARG A 121 10.24 -2.16 2.32
N PHE A 122 9.46 -3.17 2.67
CA PHE A 122 9.51 -3.79 3.98
C PHE A 122 9.73 -5.29 3.88
N THR A 123 10.19 -5.85 4.99
CA THR A 123 10.39 -7.28 5.19
C THR A 123 9.34 -7.84 6.13
N LEU A 124 8.61 -8.86 5.67
CA LEU A 124 7.79 -9.71 6.50
C LEU A 124 8.56 -11.00 6.79
N THR A 125 8.91 -11.23 8.05
CA THR A 125 9.58 -12.45 8.50
C THR A 125 8.58 -13.36 9.19
N ALA A 126 8.46 -14.61 8.71
CA ALA A 126 7.73 -15.67 9.39
C ALA A 126 8.32 -17.03 8.99
N PRO A 127 8.20 -18.09 9.82
CA PRO A 127 8.73 -19.41 9.44
C PRO A 127 8.16 -19.93 8.11
N LYS A 128 6.85 -19.74 7.91
CA LYS A 128 6.12 -20.25 6.75
C LYS A 128 4.95 -19.34 6.36
N LEU A 129 4.69 -19.23 5.07
CA LEU A 129 3.47 -18.62 4.52
C LEU A 129 2.79 -19.57 3.53
N THR A 130 1.58 -20.02 3.86
CA THR A 130 0.74 -20.83 2.95
C THR A 130 -0.23 -19.94 2.17
N ILE A 131 -0.22 -20.06 0.84
CA ILE A 131 -1.07 -19.30 -0.08
C ILE A 131 -2.26 -20.16 -0.52
N LYS A 132 -3.44 -19.86 0.02
CA LYS A 132 -4.71 -20.51 -0.33
C LYS A 132 -5.65 -19.60 -1.13
N SER A 133 -5.55 -18.28 -0.92
CA SER A 133 -6.39 -17.31 -1.62
C SER A 133 -6.16 -17.32 -3.13
N PRO A 134 -7.21 -17.29 -3.96
CA PRO A 134 -7.09 -17.10 -5.40
C PRO A 134 -6.61 -15.68 -5.74
N GLN A 135 -5.99 -15.53 -6.90
CA GLN A 135 -5.45 -14.26 -7.42
C GLN A 135 -4.57 -13.51 -6.40
N ALA A 136 -3.84 -14.29 -5.59
CA ALA A 136 -2.98 -13.76 -4.55
C ALA A 136 -1.65 -13.25 -5.12
N ARG A 137 -1.13 -12.17 -4.53
CA ARG A 137 0.22 -11.71 -4.80
C ARG A 137 0.91 -11.12 -3.59
N ILE A 138 2.24 -11.28 -3.55
CA ILE A 138 3.13 -10.47 -2.73
C ILE A 138 3.71 -9.38 -3.63
N GLN A 139 3.67 -8.13 -3.16
CA GLN A 139 4.09 -6.99 -3.95
C GLN A 139 5.11 -6.11 -3.21
N SER A 140 6.20 -5.78 -3.91
CA SER A 140 7.09 -4.66 -3.60
C SER A 140 7.85 -4.71 -2.26
N GLY A 141 8.30 -5.88 -1.81
CA GLY A 141 9.14 -6.03 -0.60
C GLY A 141 9.69 -7.45 -0.47
N THR A 142 10.07 -7.85 0.75
CA THR A 142 10.69 -9.16 1.01
C THR A 142 9.85 -9.99 1.96
N PHE A 143 9.55 -11.24 1.59
CA PHE A 143 9.12 -12.24 2.56
C PHE A 143 10.32 -13.13 2.91
N LYS A 144 10.61 -13.27 4.21
CA LYS A 144 11.67 -14.12 4.73
C LYS A 144 11.06 -15.31 5.45
N GLY A 145 11.20 -16.49 4.85
CA GLY A 145 10.48 -17.71 5.23
C GLY A 145 10.16 -18.58 4.02
N ASP A 146 9.70 -19.79 4.26
CA ASP A 146 9.27 -20.70 3.19
C ASP A 146 7.83 -20.40 2.75
N VAL A 147 7.58 -20.42 1.45
CA VAL A 147 6.24 -20.21 0.87
C VAL A 147 5.69 -21.53 0.37
N TYR A 148 4.44 -21.84 0.71
CA TYR A 148 3.72 -23.01 0.25
C TYR A 148 2.52 -22.56 -0.59
N VAL A 149 2.49 -22.90 -1.86
CA VAL A 149 1.50 -22.43 -2.83
C VAL A 149 0.49 -23.55 -3.10
N GLU A 150 -0.76 -23.32 -2.69
CA GLU A 150 -1.89 -24.23 -2.91
C GLU A 150 -2.89 -23.71 -3.97
N THR A 151 -2.69 -22.48 -4.46
CA THR A 151 -3.48 -21.89 -5.55
C THR A 151 -2.79 -22.00 -6.92
N LYS A 152 -3.56 -21.80 -7.99
CA LYS A 152 -3.13 -21.92 -9.39
C LYS A 152 -2.75 -20.59 -10.06
N ASP A 153 -2.67 -19.51 -9.30
CA ASP A 153 -2.59 -18.16 -9.85
C ASP A 153 -1.84 -17.18 -8.93
N PHE A 154 -0.97 -17.70 -8.06
CA PHE A 154 -0.13 -16.92 -7.18
C PHE A 154 0.93 -16.15 -7.96
N GLN A 155 1.22 -14.91 -7.54
CA GLN A 155 2.12 -14.02 -8.26
C GLN A 155 3.11 -13.32 -7.32
N LEU A 156 4.35 -13.15 -7.79
CA LEU A 156 5.30 -12.19 -7.24
C LEU A 156 5.42 -11.00 -8.18
N VAL A 157 5.28 -9.80 -7.63
CA VAL A 157 5.39 -8.54 -8.37
C VAL A 157 6.38 -7.65 -7.64
N ASP A 158 7.55 -7.43 -8.23
CA ASP A 158 8.63 -6.64 -7.62
C ASP A 158 8.94 -7.10 -6.17
N ALA A 159 8.89 -8.41 -5.93
CA ALA A 159 8.98 -9.01 -4.60
C ALA A 159 10.10 -10.05 -4.49
N LYS A 160 10.69 -10.15 -3.30
CA LYS A 160 11.74 -11.12 -2.98
C LYS A 160 11.24 -12.15 -1.98
N ILE A 161 11.53 -13.42 -2.24
CA ILE A 161 11.40 -14.50 -1.26
C ILE A 161 12.79 -14.91 -0.81
N GLU A 162 13.08 -14.67 0.47
CA GLU A 162 14.25 -15.21 1.17
C GLU A 162 13.87 -16.54 1.84
N GLY A 163 13.81 -17.59 1.03
CA GLY A 163 13.37 -18.92 1.43
C GLY A 163 13.05 -19.80 0.22
N ASN A 164 12.46 -20.96 0.47
CA ASN A 164 12.02 -21.88 -0.58
C ASN A 164 10.56 -21.60 -0.98
N VAL A 165 10.20 -21.99 -2.20
CA VAL A 165 8.81 -22.00 -2.67
C VAL A 165 8.43 -23.42 -3.04
N TYR A 166 7.43 -23.95 -2.33
CA TYR A 166 6.88 -25.27 -2.54
C TYR A 166 5.50 -25.16 -3.20
N PHE A 167 5.26 -25.96 -4.22
CA PHE A 167 3.96 -26.02 -4.90
C PHE A 167 3.26 -27.33 -4.52
N ALA A 168 1.98 -27.24 -4.15
CA ALA A 168 1.18 -28.42 -3.79
C ALA A 168 0.89 -29.33 -5.00
N SER A 169 1.00 -28.79 -6.23
CA SER A 169 0.79 -29.54 -7.46
C SER A 169 1.54 -28.95 -8.65
N GLU A 170 1.61 -29.69 -9.76
CA GLU A 170 2.18 -29.19 -11.01
C GLU A 170 1.34 -28.03 -11.57
N GLU A 171 0.02 -28.05 -11.38
CA GLU A 171 -0.87 -26.96 -11.80
C GLU A 171 -0.60 -25.68 -11.00
N ALA A 172 -0.34 -25.79 -9.70
CA ALA A 172 0.05 -24.65 -8.88
C ALA A 172 1.37 -24.04 -9.35
N LYS A 173 2.36 -24.90 -9.69
CA LYS A 173 3.64 -24.46 -10.24
C LYS A 173 3.52 -23.83 -11.62
N ALA A 174 2.73 -24.42 -12.52
CA ALA A 174 2.52 -23.90 -13.87
C ALA A 174 1.77 -22.56 -13.87
N GLY A 175 0.87 -22.37 -12.91
CA GLY A 175 0.09 -21.15 -12.74
C GLY A 175 0.81 -20.01 -12.01
N PHE A 176 1.89 -20.32 -11.30
CA PHE A 176 2.72 -19.34 -10.60
C PHE A 176 3.38 -18.37 -11.58
N LYS A 177 3.33 -17.07 -11.26
CA LYS A 177 3.94 -16.01 -12.07
C LYS A 177 4.91 -15.18 -11.25
N MET A 178 6.02 -14.79 -11.86
CA MET A 178 7.02 -13.94 -11.26
C MET A 178 7.48 -12.94 -12.30
N ASP A 179 7.45 -11.64 -11.98
CA ASP A 179 7.99 -10.61 -12.88
C ASP A 179 9.52 -10.54 -12.83
N GLU A 180 10.12 -9.77 -13.75
CA GLU A 180 11.58 -9.65 -13.88
C GLU A 180 12.24 -8.96 -12.67
N LYS A 181 11.47 -8.22 -11.86
CA LYS A 181 11.95 -7.54 -10.65
C LYS A 181 11.90 -8.43 -9.42
N SER A 182 11.22 -9.57 -9.52
CA SER A 182 11.04 -10.51 -8.42
C SER A 182 12.15 -11.56 -8.40
N SER A 183 12.42 -12.10 -7.21
CA SER A 183 13.45 -13.13 -7.03
C SER A 183 13.13 -14.08 -5.88
N ILE A 184 13.66 -15.30 -5.99
CA ILE A 184 13.57 -16.35 -4.97
C ILE A 184 15.00 -16.84 -4.70
N THR A 185 15.44 -16.82 -3.44
CA THR A 185 16.81 -17.24 -3.10
C THR A 185 16.95 -18.75 -2.89
N GLY A 186 15.85 -19.43 -2.53
CA GLY A 186 15.83 -20.87 -2.29
C GLY A 186 15.35 -21.68 -3.49
N LYS A 187 14.92 -22.91 -3.21
CA LYS A 187 14.44 -23.85 -4.23
C LYS A 187 13.01 -23.55 -4.65
N GLN A 188 12.67 -23.98 -5.87
CA GLN A 188 11.30 -24.03 -6.38
C GLN A 188 10.98 -25.47 -6.75
N GLU A 189 10.13 -26.15 -5.97
CA GLU A 189 9.83 -27.56 -6.19
C GLU A 189 8.36 -27.90 -5.93
N VAL A 190 7.86 -28.91 -6.62
CA VAL A 190 6.56 -29.50 -6.30
C VAL A 190 6.77 -30.44 -5.14
N LYS A 191 6.03 -30.23 -4.04
CA LYS A 191 6.09 -31.06 -2.83
C LYS A 191 4.70 -31.58 -2.54
N LYS A 192 4.50 -32.85 -2.90
CA LYS A 192 3.24 -33.58 -2.72
C LYS A 192 3.09 -34.09 -1.28
#